data_AF-A0A932WCI6-F1
#
_entry.id   AF-A0A932WCI6-F1
#
_cell.length_a   1.000
_cell.length_b   1.000
_cell.length_c   1.000
_cell.angle_alpha   90.00
_cell.angle_beta   90.00
_cell.angle_gamma   90.00
#
_symmetry.space_group_name_H-M   'P 1'
#
loop_
_entity.id
_entity.type
_entity.pdbx_description
1 polymer ?
#
loop_
_entity_poly.entity_id
_entity_poly.type
_entity_poly.pdbx_seq_one_letter_code
_entity_poly.pdbx_strand_id
1 'polypeptide(L)'
;MLKKKIEQELSDLGMKKTVFNVTQGLSLDEAGNFQLSENGIDRIEFFISPNLGEEPKPLAKIASGGELSRIMLAIKRIMTTGKTPVLIFDEVDAGIGGGTAEVVGKKLKEVSKNHQVLCITHLPQIAAYADAHYSVAKEVKAGRTCAKIKELKGEEKVAELSRMLGGVKITDTTREHAREMLDGVSRLFPFIWSRLFAQVAYSMNKKFLMVIIGIASLIAPANPQAATLYVPDTYKTISEAAKNASPKDTIIVDDGDYTENIIITKPLAIISRRGTDFSTIRALVRSEPVVKISNASEAAIIGFTITGSELAGIYLSHAHHGQILDNKIANNKNGILLFSSDNNTLSNNSVSSNEQYGIYLESSHRNTLEKNSVSSNKDKGIFLSSSHYNNLINNNVNLNAWDGIILWSSHSNMLKDNKVLRNRYAIVLNDSYDNTIINNSTWPNIYIILPVVLIYIGIIVYLIQKNLLRFLFES
;
A
#
# COMPACT_ATOMS: atom_id res chain seq x y z
N MET A 1 13.71 -19.94 -18.82
CA MET A 1 13.85 -19.82 -17.34
C MET A 1 14.12 -18.38 -16.90
N LEU A 2 15.06 -17.66 -17.53
CA LEU A 2 15.45 -16.29 -17.17
C LEU A 2 14.30 -15.27 -17.29
N LYS A 3 13.56 -15.27 -18.40
CA LYS A 3 12.39 -14.40 -18.64
C LYS A 3 11.41 -14.38 -17.47
N LYS A 4 10.89 -15.56 -17.08
CA LYS A 4 9.91 -15.69 -15.99
C LYS A 4 10.45 -15.18 -14.65
N LYS A 5 11.74 -15.41 -14.35
CA LYS A 5 12.36 -14.89 -13.12
C LYS A 5 12.45 -13.36 -13.15
N ILE A 6 12.86 -12.77 -14.27
CA ILE A 6 12.93 -11.31 -14.42
C ILE A 6 11.54 -10.68 -14.29
N GLU A 7 10.53 -11.24 -14.97
CA GLU A 7 9.15 -10.74 -14.89
C GLU A 7 8.58 -10.81 -13.46
N GLN A 8 8.92 -11.87 -12.71
CA GLN A 8 8.54 -11.99 -11.31
C GLN A 8 9.22 -10.92 -10.44
N GLU A 9 10.53 -10.70 -10.59
CA GLU A 9 11.24 -9.65 -9.86
C GLU A 9 10.73 -8.24 -10.20
N LEU A 10 10.44 -7.99 -11.47
CA LEU A 10 9.84 -6.73 -11.93
C LEU A 10 8.44 -6.52 -11.34
N SER A 11 7.63 -7.58 -11.24
CA SER A 11 6.32 -7.52 -10.60
C SER A 11 6.40 -7.10 -9.13
N ASP A 12 7.36 -7.65 -8.37
CA ASP A 12 7.60 -7.25 -6.97
C ASP A 12 8.03 -5.78 -6.87
N LEU A 13 8.79 -5.30 -7.85
CA LEU A 13 9.27 -3.92 -7.95
C LEU A 13 8.20 -2.93 -8.47
N GLY A 14 6.93 -3.33 -8.51
CA GLY A 14 5.82 -2.49 -8.93
C GLY A 14 5.56 -2.45 -10.43
N MET A 15 6.29 -3.25 -11.22
CA MET A 15 6.22 -3.31 -12.68
C MET A 15 5.42 -4.55 -13.16
N LYS A 16 4.25 -4.77 -12.56
CA LYS A 16 3.42 -6.01 -12.71
C LYS A 16 2.99 -6.36 -14.13
N LYS A 17 2.95 -5.37 -15.03
CA LYS A 17 2.48 -5.51 -16.41
C LYS A 17 3.63 -5.58 -17.42
N THR A 18 4.87 -5.56 -16.93
CA THR A 18 6.04 -5.49 -17.80
C THR A 18 6.33 -6.84 -18.43
N VAL A 19 6.48 -6.83 -19.75
CA VAL A 19 6.86 -8.00 -20.55
C VAL A 19 8.35 -7.92 -20.83
N PHE A 20 9.08 -9.02 -20.59
CA PHE A 20 10.51 -9.11 -20.88
C PHE A 20 10.76 -10.17 -21.94
N ASN A 21 11.46 -9.80 -23.02
CA ASN A 21 11.83 -10.70 -24.11
C ASN A 21 13.34 -10.65 -24.33
N VAL A 22 13.90 -11.79 -24.74
CA VAL A 22 15.29 -11.90 -25.17
C VAL A 22 15.26 -12.28 -26.64
N THR A 23 15.80 -11.44 -27.49
CA THR A 23 15.94 -11.73 -28.92
C THR A 23 17.39 -12.04 -29.24
N GLN A 24 17.58 -13.03 -30.11
CA GLN A 24 18.89 -13.36 -30.67
C GLN A 24 18.92 -12.81 -32.09
N GLY A 25 19.96 -12.06 -32.41
CA GLY A 25 20.23 -11.54 -33.75
C GLY A 25 21.69 -11.76 -34.12
N LEU A 26 22.07 -11.28 -35.29
CA LEU A 26 23.45 -11.32 -35.77
C LEU A 26 24.05 -9.91 -35.71
N SER A 27 25.32 -9.80 -35.34
CA SER A 27 26.04 -8.52 -35.33
C SER A 27 26.26 -8.06 -36.76
N LEU A 28 25.82 -6.84 -37.07
CA LEU A 28 25.98 -6.22 -38.38
C LEU A 28 26.81 -4.94 -38.24
N ASP A 29 27.66 -4.64 -39.22
CA ASP A 29 28.33 -3.34 -39.33
C ASP A 29 27.36 -2.23 -39.79
N GLU A 30 27.83 -0.98 -39.85
CA GLU A 30 27.02 0.16 -40.29
C GLU A 30 26.51 0.03 -41.74
N ALA A 31 27.10 -0.86 -42.54
CA ALA A 31 26.69 -1.17 -43.91
C ALA A 31 25.75 -2.39 -44.00
N GLY A 32 25.44 -3.04 -42.88
CA GLY A 32 24.55 -4.20 -42.80
C GLY A 32 25.22 -5.56 -43.08
N ASN A 33 26.55 -5.65 -43.10
CA ASN A 33 27.27 -6.91 -43.28
C ASN A 33 27.53 -7.60 -41.94
N PHE A 34 27.59 -8.94 -41.95
CA PHE A 34 27.93 -9.71 -40.76
C PHE A 34 29.29 -9.32 -40.18
N GLN A 35 29.29 -8.90 -38.92
CA GLN A 35 30.48 -8.48 -38.19
C GLN A 35 30.92 -9.60 -37.24
N LEU A 36 31.98 -10.32 -37.63
CA LEU A 36 32.59 -11.35 -36.78
C LEU A 36 33.48 -10.67 -35.73
N SER A 37 33.20 -10.92 -34.45
CA SER A 37 34.04 -10.46 -33.33
C SER A 37 34.71 -11.64 -32.62
N GLU A 38 35.66 -11.36 -31.72
CA GLU A 38 36.25 -12.36 -30.82
C GLU A 38 35.20 -13.05 -29.91
N ASN A 39 34.01 -12.46 -29.78
CA ASN A 39 32.87 -13.03 -29.04
C ASN A 39 31.84 -13.73 -29.96
N GLY A 40 32.14 -13.91 -31.26
CA GLY A 40 31.23 -14.49 -32.24
C GLY A 40 30.37 -13.47 -32.98
N ILE A 41 29.37 -13.97 -33.72
CA ILE A 41 28.40 -13.19 -34.50
C ILE A 41 27.05 -13.02 -33.80
N ASP A 42 26.76 -13.85 -32.80
CA ASP A 42 25.48 -13.82 -32.12
C ASP A 42 25.39 -12.59 -31.22
N ARG A 43 24.31 -11.82 -31.39
CA ARG A 43 23.99 -10.64 -30.59
C ARG A 43 22.72 -10.90 -29.81
N ILE A 44 22.83 -10.89 -28.48
CA ILE A 44 21.68 -10.99 -27.59
C ILE A 44 21.22 -9.58 -27.24
N GLU A 45 19.93 -9.30 -27.44
CA GLU A 45 19.33 -8.02 -27.07
C GLU A 45 18.11 -8.24 -26.16
N PHE A 46 18.02 -7.42 -25.12
CA PHE A 46 16.90 -7.45 -24.19
C PHE A 46 15.83 -6.46 -24.62
N PHE A 47 14.64 -6.98 -24.82
CA PHE A 47 13.46 -6.23 -25.21
C PHE A 47 12.51 -6.13 -24.03
N ILE A 48 11.94 -4.95 -23.82
CA ILE A 48 11.03 -4.69 -22.71
C ILE A 48 9.81 -3.94 -23.20
N SER A 49 8.67 -4.22 -22.58
CA SER A 49 7.45 -3.42 -22.72
C SER A 49 6.91 -3.14 -21.33
N PRO A 50 7.06 -1.92 -20.78
CA PRO A 50 6.61 -1.57 -19.43
C PRO A 50 5.09 -1.67 -19.29
N ASN A 51 4.37 -1.41 -20.39
CA ASN A 51 2.91 -1.34 -20.46
C ASN A 51 2.33 -2.50 -21.27
N LEU A 52 1.25 -3.07 -20.75
CA LEU A 52 0.51 -4.12 -21.45
C LEU A 52 -0.13 -3.55 -22.73
N GLY A 53 0.18 -4.16 -23.87
CA GLY A 53 -0.38 -3.78 -25.18
C GLY A 53 0.55 -2.95 -26.07
N GLU A 54 1.74 -2.57 -25.58
CA GLU A 54 2.78 -1.96 -26.41
C GLU A 54 3.78 -3.00 -26.92
N GLU A 55 4.26 -2.82 -28.15
CA GLU A 55 5.32 -3.64 -28.74
C GLU A 55 6.63 -3.50 -27.92
N PRO A 56 7.26 -4.61 -27.49
CA PRO A 56 8.56 -4.57 -26.86
C PRO A 56 9.59 -3.91 -27.76
N LYS A 57 10.43 -3.03 -27.21
CA LYS A 57 11.58 -2.46 -27.93
C LYS A 57 12.86 -2.69 -27.12
N PRO A 58 14.05 -2.42 -27.69
CA PRO A 58 15.31 -2.60 -26.97
C PRO A 58 15.33 -1.80 -25.67
N LEU A 59 15.84 -2.41 -24.59
CA LEU A 59 15.99 -1.77 -23.27
C LEU A 59 16.68 -0.40 -23.36
N ALA A 60 17.68 -0.30 -24.23
CA ALA A 60 18.44 0.93 -24.49
C ALA A 60 17.60 2.07 -25.10
N LYS A 61 16.41 1.79 -25.64
CA LYS A 61 15.55 2.76 -26.35
C LYS A 61 14.26 3.13 -25.62
N ILE A 62 13.91 2.47 -24.51
CA ILE A 62 12.61 2.66 -23.84
C ILE A 62 12.71 3.29 -22.46
N ALA A 63 13.74 2.98 -21.69
CA ALA A 63 13.62 3.16 -20.24
C ALA A 63 13.76 4.64 -19.82
N SER A 64 12.78 5.13 -19.04
CA SER A 64 12.95 6.31 -18.18
C SER A 64 13.97 6.01 -17.07
N GLY A 65 14.62 7.03 -16.48
CA GLY A 65 15.71 6.86 -15.51
C GLY A 65 15.37 5.90 -14.37
N GLY A 66 14.24 6.11 -13.69
CA GLY A 66 13.83 5.26 -12.56
C GLY A 66 13.30 3.86 -12.92
N GLU A 67 12.68 3.69 -14.11
CA GLU A 67 12.30 2.36 -14.58
C GLU A 67 13.52 1.52 -14.92
N LEU A 68 14.54 2.13 -15.55
CA LEU A 68 15.80 1.47 -15.85
C LEU A 68 16.52 1.00 -14.58
N SER A 69 16.55 1.83 -13.54
CA SER A 69 17.13 1.49 -12.23
C SER A 69 16.47 0.25 -11.61
N ARG A 70 15.14 0.14 -11.69
CA ARG A 70 14.40 -1.05 -11.21
C ARG A 70 14.65 -2.29 -12.05
N ILE A 71 14.71 -2.15 -13.38
CA ILE A 71 15.02 -3.26 -14.28
C ILE A 71 16.44 -3.78 -14.00
N MET A 72 17.40 -2.89 -13.81
CA MET A 72 18.77 -3.27 -13.47
C MET A 72 18.85 -3.97 -12.11
N LEU A 73 18.09 -3.51 -11.12
CA LEU A 73 18.00 -4.16 -9.81
C LEU A 73 17.46 -5.60 -9.93
N ALA A 74 16.38 -5.81 -10.69
CA ALA A 74 15.81 -7.15 -10.94
C ALA A 74 16.83 -8.09 -11.60
N ILE A 75 17.55 -7.61 -12.61
CA ILE A 75 18.58 -8.38 -13.31
C ILE A 75 19.72 -8.73 -12.35
N LYS A 76 20.24 -7.75 -11.59
CA LYS A 76 21.34 -7.96 -10.64
C LYS A 76 20.99 -8.89 -9.49
N ARG A 77 19.73 -8.89 -9.04
CA ARG A 77 19.27 -9.83 -8.02
C ARG A 77 19.32 -11.28 -8.53
N ILE A 78 18.96 -11.50 -9.80
CA ILE A 78 18.97 -12.84 -10.41
C ILE A 78 20.38 -13.27 -10.79
N MET A 79 21.21 -12.34 -11.25
CA MET A 79 22.59 -12.59 -11.65
C MET A 79 23.52 -12.52 -10.44
N THR A 80 23.75 -13.66 -9.80
CA THR A 80 24.62 -13.78 -8.61
C THR A 80 26.12 -13.70 -8.94
N THR A 81 26.49 -13.73 -10.22
CA THR A 81 27.87 -13.72 -10.70
C THR A 81 28.11 -12.55 -11.65
N GLY A 82 28.69 -11.47 -11.14
CA GLY A 82 29.05 -10.30 -11.94
C GLY A 82 30.37 -9.68 -11.48
N LYS A 83 31.19 -9.24 -12.42
CA LYS A 83 32.48 -8.54 -12.16
C LYS A 83 32.31 -7.07 -11.76
N THR A 84 31.10 -6.60 -11.48
CA THR A 84 30.82 -5.18 -11.19
C THR A 84 30.75 -4.98 -9.68
N PRO A 85 31.83 -4.59 -8.98
CA PRO A 85 31.84 -4.56 -7.51
C PRO A 85 30.94 -3.46 -6.91
N VAL A 86 30.70 -2.38 -7.65
CA VAL A 86 29.94 -1.21 -7.19
C VAL A 86 28.74 -0.96 -8.11
N LEU A 87 27.57 -0.75 -7.50
CA LEU A 87 26.32 -0.44 -8.18
C LEU A 87 25.80 0.91 -7.68
N ILE A 88 25.49 1.82 -8.59
CA ILE A 88 24.90 3.13 -8.29
C ILE A 88 23.47 3.11 -8.79
N PHE A 89 22.52 3.32 -7.89
CA PHE A 89 21.10 3.46 -8.18
C PHE A 89 20.69 4.90 -7.90
N ASP A 90 20.27 5.60 -8.95
CA ASP A 90 19.65 6.91 -8.85
C ASP A 90 18.17 6.78 -9.23
N GLU A 91 17.30 7.50 -8.51
CA GLU A 91 15.85 7.53 -8.72
C GLU A 91 15.16 6.15 -8.82
N VAL A 92 15.67 5.13 -8.13
CA VAL A 92 15.02 3.79 -8.05
C VAL A 92 13.61 3.87 -7.44
N ASP A 93 13.34 4.98 -6.75
CA ASP A 93 12.10 5.38 -6.12
C ASP A 93 11.11 6.14 -7.03
N ALA A 94 11.46 6.39 -8.30
CA ALA A 94 10.58 7.15 -9.20
C ALA A 94 9.20 6.48 -9.39
N GLY A 95 8.12 7.20 -9.05
CA GLY A 95 6.75 6.73 -9.26
C GLY A 95 6.31 5.59 -8.32
N ILE A 96 7.03 5.34 -7.23
CA ILE A 96 6.67 4.33 -6.23
C ILE A 96 6.58 4.95 -4.82
N GLY A 97 5.89 4.26 -3.91
CA GLY A 97 5.73 4.67 -2.52
C GLY A 97 5.12 3.58 -1.65
N GLY A 98 5.19 3.71 -0.32
CA GLY A 98 4.68 2.72 0.62
C GLY A 98 5.36 1.35 0.46
N GLY A 99 4.57 0.26 0.48
CA GLY A 99 5.10 -1.11 0.47
C GLY A 99 6.00 -1.47 -0.72
N THR A 100 5.79 -0.89 -1.91
CA THR A 100 6.69 -1.11 -3.05
C THR A 100 8.08 -0.52 -2.79
N ALA A 101 8.16 0.64 -2.13
CA ALA A 101 9.44 1.25 -1.75
C ALA A 101 10.16 0.41 -0.68
N GLU A 102 9.41 -0.21 0.24
CA GLU A 102 9.98 -1.15 1.21
C GLU A 102 10.56 -2.41 0.53
N VAL A 103 9.86 -2.96 -0.46
CA VAL A 103 10.34 -4.11 -1.26
C VAL A 103 11.62 -3.73 -2.02
N VAL A 104 11.68 -2.53 -2.60
CA VAL A 104 12.90 -2.00 -3.23
C VAL A 104 14.04 -1.92 -2.22
N GLY A 105 13.80 -1.36 -1.03
CA GLY A 105 14.79 -1.30 0.06
C GLY A 105 15.32 -2.68 0.45
N LYS A 106 14.43 -3.68 0.61
CA LYS A 106 14.80 -5.08 0.89
C LYS A 106 15.67 -5.68 -0.22
N LYS A 107 15.28 -5.51 -1.49
CA LYS A 107 16.05 -6.06 -2.62
C LYS A 107 17.41 -5.37 -2.77
N LEU A 108 17.51 -4.06 -2.54
CA LEU A 108 18.79 -3.34 -2.49
C LEU A 108 19.68 -3.87 -1.37
N LYS A 109 19.10 -4.15 -0.19
CA LYS A 109 19.83 -4.75 0.94
C LYS A 109 20.32 -6.17 0.64
N GLU A 110 19.54 -6.96 -0.09
CA GLU A 110 19.98 -8.29 -0.54
C GLU A 110 21.16 -8.20 -1.51
N VAL A 111 21.09 -7.29 -2.48
CA VAL A 111 22.17 -7.05 -3.44
C VAL A 111 23.42 -6.54 -2.74
N SER A 112 23.28 -5.70 -1.71
CA SER A 112 24.42 -5.13 -0.96
C SER A 112 25.25 -6.16 -0.19
N LYS A 113 24.75 -7.39 0.00
CA LYS A 113 25.52 -8.49 0.59
C LYS A 113 26.73 -8.90 -0.24
N ASN A 114 26.65 -8.72 -1.56
CA ASN A 114 27.69 -9.15 -2.50
C ASN A 114 28.26 -8.00 -3.34
N HIS A 115 27.70 -6.79 -3.22
CA HIS A 115 28.07 -5.62 -4.03
C HIS A 115 28.07 -4.38 -3.13
N GLN A 116 28.94 -3.41 -3.39
CA GLN A 116 28.79 -2.08 -2.81
C GLN A 116 27.64 -1.38 -3.53
N VAL A 117 26.63 -0.94 -2.77
CA VAL A 117 25.44 -0.26 -3.33
C VAL A 117 25.42 1.19 -2.86
N LEU A 118 25.43 2.12 -3.81
CA LEU A 118 25.18 3.54 -3.60
C LEU A 118 23.77 3.84 -4.10
N CYS A 119 22.86 4.25 -3.21
CA CYS A 119 21.48 4.56 -3.54
C CYS A 119 21.21 6.05 -3.26
N ILE A 120 20.71 6.77 -4.27
CA ILE A 120 20.23 8.14 -4.16
C ILE A 120 18.70 8.07 -4.15
N THR A 121 18.08 8.49 -3.05
CA THR A 121 16.64 8.36 -2.85
C THR A 121 16.09 9.50 -2.01
N HIS A 122 14.84 9.86 -2.29
CA HIS A 122 14.04 10.78 -1.49
C HIS A 122 13.00 10.04 -0.63
N LEU A 123 12.91 8.71 -0.72
CA LEU A 123 11.96 7.90 0.05
C LEU A 123 12.59 7.33 1.33
N PRO A 124 12.04 7.66 2.51
CA PRO A 124 12.55 7.16 3.79
C PRO A 124 12.43 5.63 3.89
N GLN A 125 11.47 5.02 3.19
CA GLN A 125 11.25 3.57 3.15
C GLN A 125 12.41 2.80 2.50
N ILE A 126 13.15 3.44 1.58
CA ILE A 126 14.34 2.86 0.97
C ILE A 126 15.57 3.22 1.81
N ALA A 127 15.67 4.49 2.25
CA ALA A 127 16.79 4.96 3.05
C ALA A 127 16.98 4.16 4.35
N ALA A 128 15.89 3.74 5.01
CA ALA A 128 15.93 2.96 6.25
C ALA A 128 16.72 1.64 6.12
N TYR A 129 16.85 1.07 4.93
CA TYR A 129 17.60 -0.18 4.69
C TYR A 129 19.12 0.01 4.54
N ALA A 130 19.60 1.26 4.45
CA ALA A 130 21.00 1.55 4.20
C ALA A 130 21.89 1.29 5.43
N ASP A 131 23.06 0.68 5.22
CA ASP A 131 24.07 0.49 6.25
C ASP A 131 24.62 1.84 6.76
N ALA A 132 24.92 2.74 5.83
CA ALA A 132 25.40 4.10 6.08
C ALA A 132 24.48 5.12 5.41
N HIS A 133 24.27 6.25 6.09
CA HIS A 133 23.40 7.33 5.61
C HIS A 133 24.25 8.57 5.37
N TYR A 134 24.03 9.23 4.24
CA TYR A 134 24.73 10.45 3.87
C TYR A 134 23.72 11.50 3.43
N SER A 135 23.76 12.70 4.03
CA SER A 135 23.04 13.84 3.50
C SER A 135 23.90 14.61 2.50
N VAL A 136 23.27 15.07 1.43
CA VAL A 136 23.90 15.92 0.41
C VAL A 136 23.21 17.27 0.43
N ALA A 137 23.96 18.34 0.73
CA ALA A 137 23.46 19.71 0.79
C ALA A 137 24.26 20.63 -0.12
N LYS A 138 23.61 21.65 -0.69
CA LYS A 138 24.28 22.72 -1.45
C LYS A 138 24.80 23.77 -0.48
N GLU A 139 26.08 24.11 -0.58
CA GLU A 139 26.73 25.17 0.19
C GLU A 139 27.40 26.15 -0.79
N VAL A 140 27.22 27.46 -0.61
CA VAL A 140 27.90 28.46 -1.43
C VAL A 140 29.20 28.86 -0.75
N LYS A 141 30.35 28.50 -1.35
CA LYS A 141 31.67 28.93 -0.90
C LYS A 141 32.33 29.78 -1.98
N ALA A 142 32.80 30.97 -1.61
CA ALA A 142 33.46 31.90 -2.51
C ALA A 142 32.68 32.15 -3.83
N GLY A 143 31.35 32.31 -3.74
CA GLY A 143 30.48 32.57 -4.90
C GLY A 143 30.18 31.35 -5.78
N ARG A 144 30.64 30.15 -5.43
CA ARG A 144 30.35 28.90 -6.16
C ARG A 144 29.53 27.94 -5.31
N THR A 145 28.52 27.33 -5.91
CA THR A 145 27.74 26.26 -5.28
C THR A 145 28.55 24.97 -5.27
N CYS A 146 28.85 24.45 -4.08
CA CYS A 146 29.52 23.18 -3.85
C CYS A 146 28.55 22.21 -3.18
N ALA A 147 28.64 20.92 -3.49
CA ALA A 147 27.93 19.88 -2.75
C ALA A 147 28.75 19.47 -1.51
N LYS A 148 28.11 19.51 -0.34
CA LYS A 148 28.66 19.01 0.92
C LYS A 148 27.98 17.70 1.27
N ILE A 149 28.79 16.68 1.51
CA ILE A 149 28.33 15.36 1.93
C ILE A 149 28.66 15.19 3.41
N LYS A 150 27.67 14.80 4.21
CA LYS A 150 27.84 14.52 5.65
C LYS A 150 27.27 13.14 5.97
N GLU A 151 28.07 12.29 6.62
CA GLU A 151 27.58 11.04 7.19
C GLU A 151 26.66 11.33 8.38
N LEU A 152 25.51 10.66 8.45
CA LEU A 152 24.51 10.81 9.51
C LEU A 152 24.59 9.62 10.49
N LYS A 153 24.65 9.91 11.79
CA LYS A 153 24.72 8.88 12.86
C LYS A 153 23.63 9.07 13.92
N GLY A 154 23.17 7.96 14.49
CA GLY A 154 22.18 7.95 15.58
C GLY A 154 20.95 8.82 15.28
N GLU A 155 20.69 9.80 16.15
CA GLU A 155 19.59 10.75 16.04
C GLU A 155 19.62 11.61 14.76
N GLU A 156 20.77 11.81 14.14
CA GLU A 156 20.84 12.53 12.85
C GLU A 156 20.20 11.72 11.72
N LYS A 157 20.26 10.38 11.78
CA LYS A 157 19.53 9.52 10.85
C LYS A 157 18.03 9.68 11.05
N VAL A 158 17.59 9.58 12.31
CA VAL A 158 16.17 9.75 12.68
C VAL A 158 15.66 11.09 12.17
N ALA A 159 16.37 12.19 12.45
CA ALA A 159 15.98 13.53 12.02
C ALA A 159 15.85 13.66 10.50
N GLU A 160 16.77 13.07 9.73
CA GLU A 160 16.71 13.13 8.26
C GLU A 160 15.58 12.28 7.70
N LEU A 161 15.38 11.05 8.19
CA LEU A 161 14.21 10.24 7.81
C LEU A 161 12.90 10.95 8.20
N SER A 162 12.84 11.59 9.36
CA SER A 162 11.67 12.38 9.76
C SER A 162 11.43 13.57 8.84
N ARG A 163 12.49 14.25 8.39
CA ARG A 163 12.39 15.33 7.41
C ARG A 163 11.86 14.80 6.06
N MET A 164 12.32 13.62 5.63
CA MET A 164 11.83 12.96 4.41
C MET A 164 10.36 12.53 4.54
N LEU A 165 9.91 12.11 5.74
CA LEU A 165 8.52 11.72 6.03
C LEU A 165 7.56 12.91 6.16
N GLY A 166 7.91 13.91 6.98
CA GLY A 166 7.02 15.00 7.40
C GLY A 166 7.22 16.34 6.67
N GLY A 167 8.23 16.45 5.81
CA GLY A 167 8.53 17.68 5.08
C GLY A 167 8.98 18.81 5.99
N VAL A 168 8.28 19.95 5.97
CA VAL A 168 8.68 21.21 6.64
C VAL A 168 8.50 21.17 8.16
N LYS A 169 7.56 20.35 8.68
CA LYS A 169 7.25 20.29 10.11
C LYS A 169 7.66 18.93 10.68
N ILE A 170 8.76 18.90 11.41
CA ILE A 170 9.23 17.70 12.13
C ILE A 170 8.54 17.67 13.49
N THR A 171 7.61 16.73 13.69
CA THR A 171 6.97 16.47 14.99
C THR A 171 7.60 15.26 15.67
N ASP A 172 7.37 15.11 16.97
CA ASP A 172 7.88 13.95 17.72
C ASP A 172 7.28 12.62 17.21
N THR A 173 6.04 12.66 16.70
CA THR A 173 5.43 11.51 16.01
C THR A 173 6.15 11.12 14.72
N THR A 174 6.63 12.09 13.94
CA THR A 174 7.44 11.81 12.74
C THR A 174 8.84 11.27 13.11
N ARG A 175 9.36 11.62 14.29
CA ARG A 175 10.60 11.05 14.84
C ARG A 175 10.41 9.61 15.29
N GLU A 176 9.34 9.31 16.01
CA GLU A 176 9.04 7.93 16.41
C GLU A 176 8.83 7.02 15.20
N HIS A 177 8.07 7.45 14.19
CA HIS A 177 7.90 6.66 12.96
C HIS A 177 9.24 6.42 12.24
N ALA A 178 10.13 7.41 12.20
CA ALA A 178 11.47 7.23 11.64
C ALA A 178 12.33 6.23 12.45
N ARG A 179 12.22 6.24 13.79
CA ARG A 179 12.89 5.27 14.67
C ARG A 179 12.36 3.85 14.42
N GLU A 180 11.04 3.69 14.35
CA GLU A 180 10.42 2.40 14.06
C GLU A 180 10.87 1.81 12.73
N MET A 181 11.02 2.64 11.69
CA MET A 181 11.54 2.20 10.39
C MET A 181 12.99 1.69 10.47
N LEU A 182 13.85 2.38 11.22
CA LEU A 182 15.25 1.97 11.43
C LEU A 182 15.35 0.70 12.30
N ASP A 183 14.51 0.60 13.33
CA ASP A 183 14.46 -0.56 14.24
C ASP A 183 13.88 -1.80 13.56
N GLY A 184 12.82 -1.63 12.76
CA GLY A 184 12.20 -2.72 12.00
C GLY A 184 13.18 -3.41 11.05
N VAL A 185 14.08 -2.64 10.43
CA VAL A 185 15.18 -3.17 9.61
C VAL A 185 16.24 -3.87 10.47
N SER A 186 16.57 -3.29 11.63
CA SER A 186 17.55 -3.86 12.57
C SER A 186 17.10 -5.21 13.15
N ARG A 187 15.79 -5.41 13.33
CA ARG A 187 15.18 -6.67 13.78
C ARG A 187 15.07 -7.75 12.71
N LEU A 188 15.38 -7.46 11.43
CA LEU A 188 15.47 -8.49 10.39
C LEU A 188 16.76 -9.34 10.50
N PHE A 189 17.74 -8.92 11.31
CA PHE A 189 19.05 -9.55 11.45
C PHE A 189 19.15 -10.85 12.29
N PRO A 190 18.24 -11.23 13.22
CA PRO A 190 18.40 -12.48 13.96
C PRO A 190 17.89 -13.73 13.23
N PHE A 191 17.28 -13.61 12.04
CA PHE A 191 16.64 -14.77 11.38
C PHE A 191 17.61 -15.82 10.81
N ILE A 192 18.92 -15.57 10.89
CA ILE A 192 19.98 -16.50 10.44
C ILE A 192 20.51 -17.38 11.59
N TRP A 193 20.27 -17.02 12.86
CA TRP A 193 20.77 -17.77 14.03
C TRP A 193 19.83 -18.89 14.52
N SER A 194 18.55 -18.86 14.15
CA SER A 194 17.55 -19.85 14.61
C SER A 194 17.81 -21.27 14.10
N ARG A 195 18.51 -21.43 12.97
CA ARG A 195 18.91 -22.76 12.45
C ARG A 195 20.13 -23.35 13.13
N LEU A 196 21.01 -22.51 13.72
CA LEU A 196 22.22 -22.98 14.39
C LEU A 196 21.96 -23.38 15.85
N PHE A 197 21.04 -22.70 16.54
CA PHE A 197 20.66 -23.03 17.91
C PHE A 197 19.84 -24.32 18.04
N ALA A 198 19.03 -24.65 17.04
CA ALA A 198 18.21 -25.88 17.04
C ALA A 198 19.05 -27.17 17.05
N GLN A 199 20.29 -27.13 16.54
CA GLN A 199 21.19 -28.28 16.55
C GLN A 199 21.93 -28.47 17.89
N VAL A 200 22.12 -27.41 18.68
CA VAL A 200 22.81 -27.47 19.98
C VAL A 200 21.83 -27.75 21.12
N ALA A 201 20.59 -27.24 21.05
CA ALA A 201 19.56 -27.46 22.06
C ALA A 201 19.09 -28.93 22.17
N TYR A 202 19.29 -29.74 21.12
CA TYR A 202 18.99 -31.17 21.13
C TYR A 202 19.99 -32.01 21.95
N SER A 203 21.09 -31.41 22.42
CA SER A 203 22.21 -32.11 23.07
C SER A 203 22.29 -31.99 24.60
N MET A 204 21.34 -31.37 25.30
CA MET A 204 21.47 -31.18 26.77
C MET A 204 20.28 -31.69 27.59
N ASN A 205 20.61 -32.36 28.69
CA ASN A 205 19.75 -33.25 29.47
C ASN A 205 18.64 -32.51 30.25
N LYS A 206 17.39 -32.97 30.12
CA LYS A 206 16.13 -32.35 30.60
C LYS A 206 16.06 -32.03 32.10
N LYS A 207 16.93 -32.60 32.94
CA LYS A 207 16.90 -32.39 34.40
C LYS A 207 17.49 -31.07 34.87
N PHE A 208 18.32 -30.39 34.07
CA PHE A 208 18.94 -29.12 34.47
C PHE A 208 18.04 -27.90 34.17
N LEU A 209 17.13 -28.02 33.20
CA LEU A 209 16.23 -26.93 32.77
C LEU A 209 15.11 -26.62 33.77
N MET A 210 14.66 -27.61 34.55
CA MET A 210 13.58 -27.41 35.53
C MET A 210 13.99 -26.59 36.76
N VAL A 211 15.28 -26.58 37.13
CA VAL A 211 15.76 -25.86 38.32
C VAL A 211 15.91 -24.36 38.06
N ILE A 212 16.17 -23.96 36.81
CA ILE A 212 16.35 -22.55 36.43
C ILE A 212 14.99 -21.83 36.28
N ILE A 213 13.96 -22.53 35.79
CA ILE A 213 12.61 -21.96 35.62
C ILE A 213 11.92 -21.69 36.99
N GLY A 214 12.25 -22.48 38.02
CA GLY A 214 11.67 -22.31 39.36
C GLY A 214 12.21 -21.13 40.18
N ILE A 215 13.40 -20.60 39.84
CA ILE A 215 14.05 -19.51 40.59
C ILE A 215 13.85 -18.14 39.91
N ALA A 216 13.64 -18.12 38.58
CA ALA A 216 13.41 -16.89 37.82
C ALA A 216 12.00 -16.28 38.01
N SER A 217 11.06 -16.99 38.62
CA SER A 217 9.67 -16.53 38.84
C SER A 217 9.46 -15.70 40.12
N LEU A 218 10.49 -15.53 40.96
CA LEU A 218 10.34 -14.89 42.26
C LEU A 218 10.91 -13.47 42.38
N ILE A 219 11.67 -12.96 41.39
CA ILE A 219 12.22 -11.59 41.45
C ILE A 219 12.34 -10.99 40.04
N ALA A 220 11.25 -10.46 39.50
CA ALA A 220 11.32 -9.47 38.43
C ALA A 220 10.14 -8.50 38.53
N PRO A 221 10.37 -7.17 38.64
CA PRO A 221 9.30 -6.20 38.49
C PRO A 221 8.78 -6.26 37.04
N ALA A 222 7.49 -6.56 36.89
CA ALA A 222 6.82 -6.66 35.60
C ALA A 222 6.76 -5.29 34.93
N ASN A 223 7.60 -5.08 33.91
CA ASN A 223 7.27 -4.16 32.84
C ASN A 223 6.28 -4.91 31.94
N PRO A 224 5.00 -4.48 31.80
CA PRO A 224 4.05 -5.22 30.97
C PRO A 224 4.43 -5.01 29.50
N GLN A 225 5.20 -5.94 28.96
CA GLN A 225 5.33 -6.10 27.52
C GLN A 225 3.94 -6.54 27.01
N ALA A 226 3.45 -5.89 25.94
CA ALA A 226 2.20 -6.24 25.30
C ALA A 226 2.15 -7.75 25.01
N ALA A 227 1.11 -8.42 25.50
CA ALA A 227 0.96 -9.85 25.34
C ALA A 227 0.36 -10.19 23.97
N THR A 228 0.69 -11.37 23.45
CA THR A 228 0.02 -11.94 22.28
C THR A 228 -0.97 -13.00 22.74
N LEU A 229 -2.25 -12.80 22.41
CA LEU A 229 -3.35 -13.72 22.67
C LEU A 229 -3.73 -14.43 21.37
N TYR A 230 -4.17 -15.69 21.47
CA TYR A 230 -4.54 -16.49 20.30
C TYR A 230 -6.00 -16.92 20.37
N VAL A 231 -6.69 -16.86 19.23
CA VAL A 231 -8.05 -17.36 19.05
C VAL A 231 -8.02 -18.40 17.92
N PRO A 232 -8.54 -19.63 18.11
CA PRO A 232 -9.31 -20.09 19.27
C PRO A 232 -8.49 -20.69 20.44
N ASP A 233 -7.16 -20.71 20.36
CA ASP A 233 -6.31 -21.46 21.31
C ASP A 233 -6.39 -20.98 22.77
N THR A 234 -6.22 -19.66 22.99
CA THR A 234 -6.25 -19.06 24.34
C THR A 234 -7.68 -18.70 24.75
N TYR A 235 -8.48 -18.22 23.79
CA TYR A 235 -9.87 -17.85 23.98
C TYR A 235 -10.71 -18.42 22.85
N LYS A 236 -11.93 -18.87 23.15
CA LYS A 236 -12.79 -19.50 22.14
C LYS A 236 -13.36 -18.51 21.12
N THR A 237 -13.53 -17.25 21.51
CA THR A 237 -14.09 -16.21 20.64
C THR A 237 -13.21 -14.96 20.66
N ILE A 238 -13.31 -14.16 19.59
CA ILE A 238 -12.56 -12.92 19.47
C ILE A 238 -13.04 -11.90 20.52
N SER A 239 -14.36 -11.86 20.79
CA SER A 239 -14.96 -10.98 21.78
C SER A 239 -14.49 -11.28 23.20
N GLU A 240 -14.32 -12.56 23.54
CA GLU A 240 -13.78 -12.95 24.85
C GLU A 240 -12.31 -12.53 24.99
N ALA A 241 -11.50 -12.74 23.95
CA ALA A 241 -10.12 -12.28 23.91
C ALA A 241 -10.04 -10.75 24.06
N ALA A 242 -10.84 -9.99 23.31
CA ALA A 242 -10.87 -8.53 23.35
C ALA A 242 -11.29 -7.98 24.72
N LYS A 243 -12.24 -8.64 25.39
CA LYS A 243 -12.68 -8.26 26.73
C LYS A 243 -11.57 -8.43 27.76
N ASN A 244 -10.87 -9.57 27.72
CA ASN A 244 -9.85 -9.95 28.71
C ASN A 244 -8.45 -9.40 28.41
N ALA A 245 -8.19 -8.93 27.18
CA ALA A 245 -6.93 -8.33 26.80
C ALA A 245 -6.59 -7.09 27.65
N SER A 246 -5.30 -6.91 27.93
CA SER A 246 -4.75 -5.66 28.47
C SER A 246 -4.58 -4.64 27.34
N PRO A 247 -4.54 -3.33 27.66
CA PRO A 247 -4.20 -2.31 26.67
C PRO A 247 -2.87 -2.62 25.96
N LYS A 248 -2.86 -2.43 24.64
CA LYS A 248 -1.78 -2.67 23.68
C LYS A 248 -1.49 -4.14 23.37
N ASP A 249 -2.25 -5.08 23.94
CA ASP A 249 -2.15 -6.48 23.55
C ASP A 249 -2.52 -6.69 22.08
N THR A 250 -1.98 -7.76 21.51
CA THR A 250 -2.29 -8.22 20.15
C THR A 250 -3.04 -9.54 20.21
N ILE A 251 -4.19 -9.60 19.55
CA ILE A 251 -5.00 -10.80 19.38
C ILE A 251 -4.76 -11.33 17.97
N ILE A 252 -4.14 -12.50 17.87
CA ILE A 252 -3.96 -13.23 16.63
C ILE A 252 -5.11 -14.22 16.47
N VAL A 253 -5.84 -14.09 15.38
CA VAL A 253 -7.01 -14.91 15.07
C VAL A 253 -6.68 -15.87 13.95
N ASP A 254 -6.87 -17.17 14.21
CA ASP A 254 -6.65 -18.23 13.23
C ASP A 254 -7.78 -18.31 12.22
N ASP A 255 -7.53 -19.06 11.15
CA ASP A 255 -8.48 -19.29 10.06
C ASP A 255 -9.82 -19.82 10.60
N GLY A 256 -10.92 -19.25 10.15
CA GLY A 256 -12.25 -19.65 10.61
C GLY A 256 -13.35 -18.64 10.30
N ASP A 257 -14.58 -19.11 10.46
CA ASP A 257 -15.80 -18.30 10.40
C ASP A 257 -16.30 -18.02 11.81
N TYR A 258 -16.17 -16.77 12.24
CA TYR A 258 -16.54 -16.28 13.55
C TYR A 258 -17.86 -15.54 13.46
N THR A 259 -18.88 -15.98 14.20
CA THR A 259 -20.19 -15.30 14.25
C THR A 259 -20.36 -14.61 15.59
N GLU A 260 -20.04 -13.32 15.62
CA GLU A 260 -20.01 -12.49 16.82
C GLU A 260 -20.05 -10.99 16.47
N ASN A 261 -20.32 -10.15 17.48
CA ASN A 261 -20.16 -8.70 17.39
C ASN A 261 -19.08 -8.27 18.37
N ILE A 262 -17.98 -7.71 17.87
CA ILE A 262 -16.79 -7.41 18.66
C ILE A 262 -16.82 -5.95 19.10
N ILE A 263 -16.53 -5.69 20.37
CA ILE A 263 -16.43 -4.32 20.92
C ILE A 263 -15.01 -4.11 21.47
N ILE A 264 -14.35 -3.09 20.95
CA ILE A 264 -13.02 -2.64 21.38
C ILE A 264 -13.17 -1.30 22.09
N THR A 265 -12.78 -1.25 23.35
CA THR A 265 -12.87 -0.06 24.22
C THR A 265 -11.53 0.41 24.75
N LYS A 266 -10.43 -0.23 24.30
CA LYS A 266 -9.07 0.03 24.75
C LYS A 266 -8.10 -0.13 23.57
N PRO A 267 -6.89 0.44 23.64
CA PRO A 267 -5.85 0.18 22.64
C PRO A 267 -5.61 -1.32 22.54
N LEU A 268 -5.78 -1.93 21.37
CA LEU A 268 -5.46 -3.33 21.10
C LEU A 268 -5.46 -3.57 19.58
N ALA A 269 -4.71 -4.58 19.14
CA ALA A 269 -4.73 -5.02 17.75
C ALA A 269 -5.43 -6.38 17.63
N ILE A 270 -6.32 -6.52 16.66
CA ILE A 270 -6.88 -7.82 16.24
C ILE A 270 -6.42 -8.06 14.81
N ILE A 271 -5.73 -9.17 14.60
CA ILE A 271 -5.03 -9.48 13.35
C ILE A 271 -5.39 -10.90 12.92
N SER A 272 -5.86 -11.06 11.69
CA SER A 272 -5.96 -12.40 11.08
C SER A 272 -4.57 -12.94 10.80
N ARG A 273 -4.31 -14.19 11.19
CA ARG A 273 -3.02 -14.86 10.96
C ARG A 273 -2.67 -14.98 9.48
N ARG A 274 -3.66 -15.15 8.60
CA ARG A 274 -3.46 -15.40 7.16
C ARG A 274 -4.18 -14.45 6.22
N GLY A 275 -4.97 -13.51 6.75
CA GLY A 275 -5.65 -12.48 5.98
C GLY A 275 -7.08 -12.85 5.54
N THR A 276 -7.64 -12.02 4.68
CA THR A 276 -9.09 -11.91 4.46
C THR A 276 -9.75 -13.15 3.92
N ASP A 277 -9.02 -13.98 3.17
CA ASP A 277 -9.57 -15.16 2.50
C ASP A 277 -9.79 -16.34 3.47
N PHE A 278 -9.27 -16.25 4.69
CA PHE A 278 -9.26 -17.35 5.67
C PHE A 278 -9.98 -17.01 6.98
N SER A 279 -10.20 -15.74 7.29
CA SER A 279 -10.85 -15.32 8.54
C SER A 279 -12.06 -14.43 8.24
N THR A 280 -13.26 -14.96 8.43
CA THR A 280 -14.53 -14.23 8.31
C THR A 280 -15.09 -13.89 9.68
N ILE A 281 -15.51 -12.63 9.87
CA ILE A 281 -16.30 -12.20 11.02
C ILE A 281 -17.69 -11.80 10.50
N ARG A 282 -18.72 -12.48 11.00
CA ARG A 282 -20.12 -12.24 10.66
C ARG A 282 -20.87 -11.72 11.88
N ALA A 283 -21.68 -10.69 11.68
CA ALA A 283 -22.55 -10.19 12.74
C ALA A 283 -23.47 -11.31 13.28
N LEU A 284 -23.42 -11.51 14.60
CA LEU A 284 -24.37 -12.36 15.32
C LEU A 284 -25.71 -11.62 15.50
N VAL A 285 -25.64 -10.38 15.97
CA VAL A 285 -26.74 -9.42 16.06
C VAL A 285 -26.65 -8.47 14.87
N ARG A 286 -27.59 -8.59 13.94
CA ARG A 286 -27.56 -7.84 12.67
C ARG A 286 -27.78 -6.34 12.85
N SER A 287 -28.55 -5.90 13.84
CA SER A 287 -28.79 -4.47 14.11
C SER A 287 -27.58 -3.73 14.68
N GLU A 288 -26.54 -4.47 15.08
CA GLU A 288 -25.30 -3.93 15.65
C GLU A 288 -24.17 -4.01 14.62
N PRO A 289 -23.10 -3.20 14.76
CA PRO A 289 -21.94 -3.31 13.89
C PRO A 289 -21.23 -4.65 14.13
N VAL A 290 -20.56 -5.19 13.10
CA VAL A 290 -19.78 -6.44 13.29
C VAL A 290 -18.59 -6.18 14.21
N VAL A 291 -17.90 -5.06 13.99
CA VAL A 291 -16.80 -4.59 14.86
C VAL A 291 -17.05 -3.14 15.26
N LYS A 292 -17.10 -2.86 16.56
CA LYS A 292 -17.21 -1.51 17.11
C LYS A 292 -15.93 -1.12 17.86
N ILE A 293 -15.35 0.02 17.51
CA ILE A 293 -14.29 0.66 18.27
C ILE A 293 -14.91 1.88 18.94
N SER A 294 -15.02 1.87 20.27
CA SER A 294 -15.77 2.86 21.03
C SER A 294 -14.89 3.52 22.08
N ASN A 295 -14.70 4.84 21.99
CA ASN A 295 -13.89 5.62 22.93
C ASN A 295 -12.47 5.04 23.14
N ALA A 296 -11.88 4.50 22.08
CA ALA A 296 -10.59 3.84 22.13
C ALA A 296 -9.62 4.51 21.15
N SER A 297 -8.35 4.65 21.58
CA SER A 297 -7.27 5.09 20.70
C SER A 297 -6.35 3.92 20.35
N GLU A 298 -5.66 4.00 19.22
CA GLU A 298 -4.64 3.02 18.82
C GLU A 298 -5.18 1.57 18.67
N ALA A 299 -6.46 1.44 18.35
CA ALA A 299 -7.06 0.14 18.06
C ALA A 299 -6.81 -0.26 16.59
N ALA A 300 -6.49 -1.52 16.34
CA ALA A 300 -6.24 -2.03 14.99
C ALA A 300 -7.10 -3.24 14.64
N ILE A 301 -7.65 -3.26 13.42
CA ILE A 301 -8.36 -4.39 12.82
C ILE A 301 -7.71 -4.70 11.48
N ILE A 302 -7.13 -5.88 11.33
CA ILE A 302 -6.26 -6.20 10.20
C ILE A 302 -6.61 -7.56 9.59
N GLY A 303 -6.88 -7.59 8.28
CA GLY A 303 -6.89 -8.83 7.50
C GLY A 303 -8.16 -9.66 7.60
N PHE A 304 -9.33 -9.10 7.90
CA PHE A 304 -10.58 -9.88 8.02
C PHE A 304 -11.56 -9.66 6.87
N THR A 305 -12.33 -10.69 6.54
CA THR A 305 -13.60 -10.52 5.83
C THR A 305 -14.71 -10.18 6.84
N ILE A 306 -15.42 -9.06 6.68
CA ILE A 306 -16.41 -8.56 7.66
C ILE A 306 -17.77 -8.34 6.99
N THR A 307 -18.84 -8.98 7.52
CA THR A 307 -20.12 -9.06 6.81
C THR A 307 -21.36 -9.26 7.70
N GLY A 308 -22.54 -8.93 7.17
CA GLY A 308 -23.84 -9.33 7.73
C GLY A 308 -24.53 -8.32 8.65
N SER A 309 -23.95 -7.15 8.89
CA SER A 309 -24.55 -6.10 9.72
C SER A 309 -25.52 -5.21 8.95
N GLU A 310 -26.68 -4.94 9.54
CA GLU A 310 -27.67 -3.94 9.11
C GLU A 310 -27.35 -2.53 9.66
N LEU A 311 -26.20 -2.33 10.30
CA LEU A 311 -25.70 -1.00 10.68
C LEU A 311 -24.39 -0.67 9.95
N ALA A 312 -23.31 -1.37 10.28
CA ALA A 312 -21.98 -1.16 9.71
C ALA A 312 -21.11 -2.42 9.84
N GLY A 313 -20.26 -2.70 8.85
CA GLY A 313 -19.22 -3.72 9.00
C GLY A 313 -18.26 -3.35 10.14
N ILE A 314 -17.64 -2.18 10.03
CA ILE A 314 -16.79 -1.60 11.08
C ILE A 314 -17.34 -0.24 11.48
N TYR A 315 -17.49 0.01 12.78
CA TYR A 315 -17.92 1.30 13.31
C TYR A 315 -16.92 1.86 14.34
N LEU A 316 -16.32 3.01 14.02
CA LEU A 316 -15.49 3.81 14.91
C LEU A 316 -16.35 4.94 15.49
N SER A 317 -16.47 4.99 16.82
CA SER A 317 -17.21 6.02 17.55
C SER A 317 -16.30 6.63 18.60
N HIS A 318 -15.95 7.91 18.42
CA HIS A 318 -14.98 8.61 19.27
C HIS A 318 -13.65 7.85 19.37
N ALA A 319 -13.22 7.29 18.25
CA ALA A 319 -12.00 6.49 18.16
C ALA A 319 -10.91 7.26 17.41
N HIS A 320 -9.67 7.18 17.91
CA HIS A 320 -8.56 7.99 17.40
C HIS A 320 -7.31 7.17 17.13
N HIS A 321 -6.50 7.59 16.16
CA HIS A 321 -5.22 6.91 15.86
C HIS A 321 -5.35 5.41 15.56
N GLY A 322 -6.55 4.96 15.17
CA GLY A 322 -6.84 3.57 14.87
C GLY A 322 -6.40 3.18 13.47
N GLN A 323 -6.24 1.88 13.26
CA GLN A 323 -5.78 1.30 12.00
C GLN A 323 -6.77 0.25 11.49
N ILE A 324 -7.38 0.51 10.35
CA ILE A 324 -8.25 -0.44 9.67
C ILE A 324 -7.53 -0.81 8.37
N LEU A 325 -6.90 -1.99 8.34
CA LEU A 325 -5.93 -2.34 7.31
C LEU A 325 -6.27 -3.67 6.64
N ASP A 326 -6.16 -3.73 5.32
CA ASP A 326 -6.24 -4.97 4.54
C ASP A 326 -7.50 -5.80 4.82
N ASN A 327 -8.64 -5.16 5.11
CA ASN A 327 -9.90 -5.86 5.37
C ASN A 327 -10.79 -5.91 4.12
N LYS A 328 -11.61 -6.96 4.02
CA LYS A 328 -12.67 -7.09 3.02
C LYS A 328 -14.03 -6.90 3.70
N ILE A 329 -14.63 -5.73 3.54
CA ILE A 329 -15.90 -5.38 4.17
C ILE A 329 -17.03 -5.39 3.13
N ALA A 330 -17.97 -6.32 3.28
CA ALA A 330 -19.04 -6.50 2.28
C ALA A 330 -20.36 -7.00 2.85
N ASN A 331 -21.45 -6.68 2.15
CA ASN A 331 -22.82 -7.08 2.50
C ASN A 331 -23.22 -6.60 3.90
N ASN A 332 -22.97 -5.33 4.18
CA ASN A 332 -23.47 -4.62 5.35
C ASN A 332 -24.33 -3.43 4.91
N LYS A 333 -25.03 -2.76 5.83
CA LYS A 333 -25.69 -1.48 5.52
C LYS A 333 -24.67 -0.42 5.14
N ASN A 334 -23.71 -0.15 6.02
CA ASN A 334 -22.52 0.65 5.72
C ASN A 334 -21.27 -0.24 5.78
N GLY A 335 -20.27 0.01 4.95
CA GLY A 335 -19.00 -0.72 5.03
C GLY A 335 -18.22 -0.33 6.28
N ILE A 336 -17.59 0.85 6.24
CA ILE A 336 -16.85 1.43 7.37
C ILE A 336 -17.50 2.77 7.74
N LEU A 337 -17.84 2.94 9.01
CA LEU A 337 -18.43 4.16 9.57
C LEU A 337 -17.49 4.77 10.61
N LEU A 338 -17.18 6.06 10.48
CA LEU A 338 -16.47 6.87 11.47
C LEU A 338 -17.42 7.97 11.95
N PHE A 339 -17.62 8.06 13.26
CA PHE A 339 -18.38 9.14 13.91
C PHE A 339 -17.51 9.79 14.97
N SER A 340 -17.30 11.10 14.85
CA SER A 340 -16.44 11.88 15.77
C SER A 340 -15.07 11.23 16.00
N SER A 341 -14.49 10.65 14.95
CA SER A 341 -13.32 9.76 15.03
C SER A 341 -12.19 10.31 14.18
N ASP A 342 -11.14 10.79 14.85
CA ASP A 342 -10.08 11.59 14.22
C ASP A 342 -8.73 10.86 14.14
N ASN A 343 -7.90 11.24 13.17
CA ASN A 343 -6.52 10.75 13.02
C ASN A 343 -6.42 9.22 12.79
N ASN A 344 -7.46 8.59 12.24
CA ASN A 344 -7.44 7.16 11.91
C ASN A 344 -6.88 6.91 10.51
N THR A 345 -6.30 5.72 10.31
CA THR A 345 -5.78 5.26 9.02
C THR A 345 -6.62 4.09 8.51
N LEU A 346 -7.23 4.26 7.35
CA LEU A 346 -7.93 3.22 6.60
C LEU A 346 -7.10 2.96 5.35
N SER A 347 -6.43 1.81 5.27
CA SER A 347 -5.54 1.50 4.15
C SER A 347 -5.76 0.11 3.57
N ASN A 348 -5.67 0.01 2.23
CA ASN A 348 -5.81 -1.23 1.47
C ASN A 348 -7.10 -2.04 1.76
N ASN A 349 -8.17 -1.40 2.21
CA ASN A 349 -9.42 -2.12 2.45
C ASN A 349 -10.21 -2.28 1.14
N SER A 350 -10.82 -3.45 0.97
CA SER A 350 -11.81 -3.72 -0.07
C SER A 350 -13.22 -3.57 0.51
N VAL A 351 -13.91 -2.49 0.17
CA VAL A 351 -15.24 -2.16 0.69
C VAL A 351 -16.27 -2.23 -0.42
N SER A 352 -17.11 -3.25 -0.42
CA SER A 352 -17.97 -3.53 -1.57
C SER A 352 -19.34 -4.10 -1.25
N SER A 353 -20.31 -3.87 -2.14
CA SER A 353 -21.64 -4.49 -2.05
C SER A 353 -22.38 -4.17 -0.74
N ASN A 354 -22.16 -2.98 -0.17
CA ASN A 354 -22.92 -2.50 0.99
C ASN A 354 -24.20 -1.78 0.53
N GLU A 355 -25.23 -1.79 1.37
CA GLU A 355 -26.56 -1.31 1.02
C GLU A 355 -26.70 0.21 0.98
N GLN A 356 -25.79 0.93 1.60
CA GLN A 356 -25.69 2.37 1.56
C GLN A 356 -24.27 2.77 1.19
N TYR A 357 -23.50 3.25 2.17
CA TYR A 357 -22.18 3.83 1.95
C TYR A 357 -21.09 2.77 2.01
N GLY A 358 -20.07 2.91 1.16
CA GLY A 358 -18.83 2.15 1.33
C GLY A 358 -18.11 2.60 2.59
N ILE A 359 -17.55 3.82 2.55
CA ILE A 359 -16.88 4.44 3.70
C ILE A 359 -17.58 5.76 4.02
N TYR A 360 -18.03 5.93 5.26
CA TYR A 360 -18.72 7.13 5.72
C TYR A 360 -17.99 7.75 6.92
N LEU A 361 -17.63 9.03 6.79
CA LEU A 361 -17.03 9.86 7.83
C LEU A 361 -18.02 10.95 8.22
N GLU A 362 -18.41 10.97 9.49
CA GLU A 362 -19.30 11.97 10.08
C GLU A 362 -18.57 12.70 11.21
N SER A 363 -18.46 14.02 11.09
CA SER A 363 -17.74 14.87 12.06
C SER A 363 -16.35 14.32 12.40
N SER A 364 -15.66 13.76 11.40
CA SER A 364 -14.43 12.97 11.60
C SER A 364 -13.30 13.59 10.80
N HIS A 365 -12.26 14.02 11.50
CA HIS A 365 -11.22 14.90 10.96
C HIS A 365 -9.86 14.23 10.89
N ARG A 366 -8.99 14.73 10.01
CA ARG A 366 -7.57 14.31 9.93
C ARG A 366 -7.36 12.81 9.71
N ASN A 367 -8.34 12.12 9.14
CA ASN A 367 -8.22 10.72 8.80
C ASN A 367 -7.49 10.54 7.45
N THR A 368 -6.78 9.44 7.31
CA THR A 368 -6.11 9.05 6.07
C THR A 368 -6.79 7.82 5.48
N LEU A 369 -7.35 7.97 4.29
CA LEU A 369 -7.92 6.91 3.48
C LEU A 369 -6.98 6.71 2.30
N GLU A 370 -6.18 5.63 2.33
CA GLU A 370 -5.18 5.36 1.30
C GLU A 370 -5.41 4.00 0.61
N LYS A 371 -5.32 3.95 -0.72
CA LYS A 371 -5.32 2.68 -1.50
C LYS A 371 -6.54 1.78 -1.25
N ASN A 372 -7.66 2.32 -0.77
CA ASN A 372 -8.87 1.54 -0.57
C ASN A 372 -9.58 1.30 -1.90
N SER A 373 -10.11 0.10 -2.09
CA SER A 373 -10.98 -0.24 -3.21
C SER A 373 -12.43 -0.20 -2.74
N VAL A 374 -13.19 0.80 -3.17
CA VAL A 374 -14.57 1.05 -2.73
C VAL A 374 -15.52 0.92 -3.91
N SER A 375 -16.25 -0.20 -4.01
CA SER A 375 -16.99 -0.48 -5.24
C SER A 375 -18.32 -1.19 -5.08
N SER A 376 -19.23 -0.96 -6.02
CA SER A 376 -20.52 -1.66 -6.07
C SER A 376 -21.39 -1.45 -4.83
N ASN A 377 -21.23 -0.31 -4.13
CA ASN A 377 -22.14 0.05 -3.04
C ASN A 377 -23.42 0.68 -3.62
N LYS A 378 -24.56 0.43 -2.98
CA LYS A 378 -25.88 0.81 -3.51
C LYS A 378 -26.20 2.31 -3.38
N ASP A 379 -25.38 3.08 -2.66
CA ASP A 379 -25.44 4.55 -2.64
C ASP A 379 -24.05 5.14 -2.97
N LYS A 380 -23.41 5.83 -2.02
CA LYS A 380 -22.14 6.53 -2.21
C LYS A 380 -20.95 5.61 -1.94
N GLY A 381 -19.85 5.82 -2.67
CA GLY A 381 -18.59 5.13 -2.40
C GLY A 381 -17.98 5.62 -1.08
N ILE A 382 -17.43 6.83 -1.10
CA ILE A 382 -16.85 7.50 0.07
C ILE A 382 -17.65 8.78 0.35
N PHE A 383 -18.17 8.92 1.56
CA PHE A 383 -18.94 10.08 1.98
C PHE A 383 -18.29 10.76 3.21
N LEU A 384 -18.04 12.06 3.09
CA LEU A 384 -17.59 12.93 4.18
C LEU A 384 -18.69 13.93 4.49
N SER A 385 -19.17 13.94 5.74
CA SER A 385 -20.14 14.89 6.27
C SER A 385 -19.52 15.64 7.44
N SER A 386 -19.48 16.97 7.37
CA SER A 386 -18.86 17.84 8.39
C SER A 386 -17.44 17.39 8.77
N SER A 387 -16.68 16.87 7.80
CA SER A 387 -15.44 16.15 8.03
C SER A 387 -14.29 16.88 7.32
N HIS A 388 -13.31 17.33 8.10
CA HIS A 388 -12.31 18.29 7.65
C HIS A 388 -10.89 17.71 7.71
N TYR A 389 -9.99 18.26 6.90
CA TYR A 389 -8.56 17.91 6.92
C TYR A 389 -8.26 16.43 6.67
N ASN A 390 -9.16 15.71 6.00
CA ASN A 390 -8.95 14.30 5.66
C ASN A 390 -8.17 14.16 4.36
N ASN A 391 -7.37 13.10 4.27
CA ASN A 391 -6.56 12.77 3.12
C ASN A 391 -7.12 11.51 2.44
N LEU A 392 -7.64 11.66 1.23
CA LEU A 392 -8.11 10.59 0.37
C LEU A 392 -7.09 10.43 -0.77
N ILE A 393 -6.22 9.43 -0.66
CA ILE A 393 -5.07 9.26 -1.55
C ILE A 393 -5.10 7.89 -2.24
N ASN A 394 -4.91 7.85 -3.57
CA ASN A 394 -4.78 6.60 -4.32
C ASN A 394 -5.96 5.61 -4.16
N ASN A 395 -7.16 6.09 -3.81
CA ASN A 395 -8.32 5.22 -3.67
C ASN A 395 -8.94 4.89 -5.03
N ASN A 396 -9.49 3.69 -5.13
CA ASN A 396 -10.19 3.20 -6.31
C ASN A 396 -11.68 3.09 -6.00
N VAL A 397 -12.46 4.10 -6.39
CA VAL A 397 -13.85 4.28 -5.99
C VAL A 397 -14.77 4.13 -7.20
N ASN A 398 -15.23 2.91 -7.47
CA ASN A 398 -15.85 2.60 -8.77
C ASN A 398 -17.21 1.91 -8.66
N LEU A 399 -18.05 2.09 -9.67
CA LEU A 399 -19.30 1.33 -9.82
C LEU A 399 -20.26 1.47 -8.62
N ASN A 400 -20.16 2.56 -7.85
CA ASN A 400 -21.15 2.86 -6.83
C ASN A 400 -22.37 3.48 -7.52
N ALA A 401 -23.57 3.15 -7.01
CA ALA A 401 -24.80 3.47 -7.73
C ALA A 401 -25.07 4.98 -7.81
N TRP A 402 -24.55 5.76 -6.86
CA TRP A 402 -24.66 7.22 -6.81
C TRP A 402 -23.27 7.87 -6.92
N ASP A 403 -22.87 8.68 -5.95
CA ASP A 403 -21.63 9.44 -6.01
C ASP A 403 -20.45 8.56 -5.65
N GLY A 404 -19.34 8.71 -6.38
CA GLY A 404 -18.10 8.04 -6.03
C GLY A 404 -17.56 8.59 -4.71
N ILE A 405 -17.12 9.84 -4.72
CA ILE A 405 -16.66 10.57 -3.53
C ILE A 405 -17.51 11.82 -3.36
N ILE A 406 -18.11 12.01 -2.19
CA ILE A 406 -18.89 13.22 -1.86
C ILE A 406 -18.43 13.84 -0.55
N LEU A 407 -18.31 15.17 -0.58
CA LEU A 407 -18.01 16.02 0.56
C LEU A 407 -19.21 16.93 0.81
N TRP A 408 -19.77 16.90 2.01
CA TRP A 408 -20.85 17.76 2.46
C TRP A 408 -20.37 18.58 3.66
N SER A 409 -20.43 19.90 3.56
CA SER A 409 -19.95 20.83 4.61
C SER A 409 -18.56 20.43 5.13
N SER A 410 -17.70 19.97 4.22
CA SER A 410 -16.43 19.31 4.51
C SER A 410 -15.31 20.09 3.85
N HIS A 411 -14.33 20.50 4.63
CA HIS A 411 -13.40 21.57 4.26
C HIS A 411 -11.95 21.14 4.41
N SER A 412 -11.07 21.79 3.65
CA SER A 412 -9.63 21.58 3.77
C SER A 412 -9.19 20.11 3.61
N ASN A 413 -9.95 19.31 2.87
CA ASN A 413 -9.60 17.91 2.59
C ASN A 413 -8.73 17.82 1.34
N MET A 414 -7.89 16.78 1.28
CA MET A 414 -7.05 16.49 0.12
C MET A 414 -7.55 15.23 -0.58
N LEU A 415 -7.94 15.35 -1.84
CA LEU A 415 -8.27 14.24 -2.73
C LEU A 415 -7.16 14.17 -3.78
N LYS A 416 -6.28 13.17 -3.69
CA LYS A 416 -5.11 13.06 -4.57
C LYS A 416 -5.00 11.67 -5.20
N ASP A 417 -4.74 11.64 -6.51
CA ASP A 417 -4.44 10.41 -7.27
C ASP A 417 -5.56 9.33 -7.18
N ASN A 418 -6.81 9.72 -6.90
CA ASN A 418 -7.92 8.75 -6.81
C ASN A 418 -8.47 8.42 -8.21
N LYS A 419 -8.89 7.16 -8.38
CA LYS A 419 -9.64 6.70 -9.55
C LYS A 419 -11.10 6.58 -9.17
N VAL A 420 -11.95 7.43 -9.74
CA VAL A 420 -13.37 7.52 -9.39
C VAL A 420 -14.21 7.31 -10.64
N LEU A 421 -14.38 6.04 -11.01
CA LEU A 421 -14.85 5.63 -12.34
C LEU A 421 -16.22 4.95 -12.27
N ARG A 422 -17.06 5.21 -13.27
CA ARG A 422 -18.34 4.51 -13.47
C ARG A 422 -19.31 4.62 -12.29
N ASN A 423 -19.24 5.70 -11.54
CA ASN A 423 -20.28 6.13 -10.61
C ASN A 423 -21.30 7.02 -11.36
N ARG A 424 -22.43 7.36 -10.73
CA ARG A 424 -23.37 8.35 -11.29
C ARG A 424 -22.70 9.71 -11.42
N TYR A 425 -22.13 10.19 -10.32
CA TYR A 425 -21.24 11.34 -10.29
C TYR A 425 -19.91 10.91 -9.69
N ALA A 426 -18.80 11.44 -10.20
CA ALA A 426 -17.48 11.00 -9.75
C ALA A 426 -17.14 11.63 -8.39
N ILE A 427 -16.82 12.92 -8.38
CA ILE A 427 -16.49 13.68 -7.16
C ILE A 427 -17.51 14.82 -7.03
N VAL A 428 -18.18 14.93 -5.89
CA VAL A 428 -19.19 15.94 -5.60
C VAL A 428 -18.77 16.74 -4.37
N LEU A 429 -18.78 18.07 -4.48
CA LEU A 429 -18.56 19.00 -3.38
C LEU A 429 -19.85 19.78 -3.13
N ASN A 430 -20.41 19.64 -1.93
CA ASN A 430 -21.58 20.40 -1.50
C ASN A 430 -21.21 21.23 -0.27
N ASP A 431 -21.42 22.54 -0.35
CA ASP A 431 -21.08 23.48 0.73
C ASP A 431 -19.66 23.26 1.28
N SER A 432 -18.68 23.00 0.41
CA SER A 432 -17.38 22.45 0.81
C SER A 432 -16.24 23.27 0.22
N TYR A 433 -15.62 24.12 1.04
CA TYR A 433 -14.51 25.01 0.65
C TYR A 433 -13.10 24.50 0.97
N ASP A 434 -12.09 25.11 0.36
CA ASP A 434 -10.65 24.86 0.55
C ASP A 434 -10.19 23.41 0.36
N ASN A 435 -10.94 22.62 -0.40
CA ASN A 435 -10.56 21.26 -0.71
C ASN A 435 -9.55 21.21 -1.88
N THR A 436 -8.50 20.44 -1.71
CA THR A 436 -7.45 20.25 -2.72
C THR A 436 -7.72 18.99 -3.52
N ILE A 437 -8.01 19.12 -4.82
CA ILE A 437 -8.31 18.01 -5.73
C ILE A 437 -7.20 17.94 -6.80
N ILE A 438 -6.31 16.96 -6.70
CA ILE A 438 -5.12 16.84 -7.57
C ILE A 438 -5.06 15.46 -8.21
N ASN A 439 -4.82 15.40 -9.53
CA ASN A 439 -4.55 14.17 -10.28
C ASN A 439 -5.61 13.06 -10.14
N ASN A 440 -6.87 13.42 -9.91
CA ASN A 440 -7.95 12.42 -9.82
C ASN A 440 -8.45 12.05 -11.22
N SER A 441 -8.54 10.75 -11.48
CA SER A 441 -9.12 10.22 -12.72
C SER A 441 -10.61 9.99 -12.54
N THR A 442 -11.45 10.70 -13.27
CA THR A 442 -12.90 10.56 -13.22
C THR A 442 -13.44 10.19 -14.59
N TRP A 443 -14.24 9.13 -14.68
CA TRP A 443 -15.03 8.82 -15.89
C TRP A 443 -16.44 8.45 -15.48
N PRO A 444 -17.47 9.03 -16.13
CA PRO A 444 -18.86 8.69 -15.84
C PRO A 444 -19.17 7.25 -16.26
N ASN A 445 -20.24 6.69 -15.70
CA ASN A 445 -20.73 5.39 -16.17
C ASN A 445 -21.30 5.55 -17.59
N ILE A 446 -20.60 5.00 -18.59
CA ILE A 446 -21.00 5.13 -20.00
C ILE A 446 -22.42 4.61 -20.24
N TYR A 447 -22.88 3.62 -19.47
CA TYR A 447 -24.25 3.10 -19.58
C TYR A 447 -25.33 4.14 -19.23
N ILE A 448 -25.00 5.19 -18.48
CA ILE A 448 -25.93 6.29 -18.17
C ILE A 448 -26.05 7.24 -19.37
N ILE A 449 -24.94 7.53 -20.06
CA ILE A 449 -24.92 8.46 -21.21
C ILE A 449 -25.16 7.78 -22.55
N LEU A 450 -24.97 6.46 -22.63
CA LEU A 450 -25.08 5.69 -23.87
C LEU A 450 -26.46 5.82 -24.52
N PRO A 451 -27.61 5.77 -23.80
CA PRO A 451 -28.91 6.00 -24.43
C PRO A 451 -29.03 7.38 -25.07
N VAL A 452 -28.52 8.42 -24.41
CA VAL A 452 -28.54 9.79 -24.93
C VAL A 452 -27.65 9.91 -26.17
N VAL A 453 -26.44 9.36 -26.11
CA VAL A 453 -25.51 9.32 -27.25
C VAL A 453 -26.12 8.57 -28.43
N LEU A 454 -26.77 7.44 -28.20
CA LEU A 454 -27.46 6.67 -29.24
C LEU A 454 -28.62 7.44 -29.88
N ILE A 455 -29.38 8.22 -29.10
CA ILE A 455 -30.43 9.11 -29.63
C ILE A 455 -29.84 10.18 -30.55
N TYR A 456 -28.76 10.86 -30.12
CA TYR A 456 -28.08 11.86 -30.96
C TYR A 456 -27.50 11.27 -32.24
N ILE A 457 -26.88 10.10 -32.15
CA ILE A 457 -26.40 9.37 -33.33
C ILE A 457 -27.58 9.05 -34.27
N GLY A 458 -28.70 8.58 -33.73
CA GLY A 458 -29.92 8.33 -34.50
C GLY A 458 -30.45 9.57 -35.23
N ILE A 459 -30.50 10.72 -34.55
CA ILE A 459 -30.91 12.01 -35.15
C ILE A 459 -29.94 12.42 -36.27
N ILE A 460 -28.63 12.32 -36.04
CA ILE A 460 -27.61 12.65 -37.04
C ILE A 460 -27.75 11.74 -38.27
N VAL A 461 -27.88 10.43 -38.07
CA VAL A 461 -28.07 9.46 -39.16
C VAL A 461 -29.34 9.76 -39.94
N TYR A 462 -30.45 10.07 -39.26
CA TYR A 462 -31.70 10.48 -39.91
C TYR A 462 -31.54 11.75 -40.75
N LEU A 463 -30.87 12.78 -40.23
CA LEU A 463 -30.63 14.04 -40.96
C LEU A 463 -29.73 13.82 -42.19
N ILE A 464 -28.69 12.99 -42.07
CA ILE A 464 -27.83 12.62 -43.19
C ILE A 464 -28.63 11.88 -44.26
N GLN A 465 -29.42 10.86 -43.88
CA GLN A 465 -30.28 10.12 -44.79
C GLN A 465 -31.29 11.03 -45.48
N LYS A 466 -31.95 11.92 -44.74
CA LYS A 466 -32.92 12.88 -45.28
C LYS A 466 -32.26 13.81 -46.32
N ASN A 467 -31.09 14.36 -46.02
CA ASN A 467 -30.38 15.24 -46.95
C ASN A 467 -29.85 14.49 -48.19
N LEU A 468 -29.36 13.26 -48.00
CA LEU A 468 -28.90 12.41 -49.09
C LEU A 468 -30.05 12.03 -50.04
N LEU A 469 -31.20 11.63 -49.49
CA LEU A 469 -32.40 11.34 -50.27
C LEU A 469 -32.89 12.60 -51.01
N ARG A 470 -32.87 13.75 -50.35
CA ARG A 470 -33.25 15.02 -50.98
C ARG A 470 -32.33 15.36 -52.16
N PHE A 471 -31.03 15.18 -52.01
CA PHE A 471 -30.06 15.36 -53.08
C PHE A 471 -30.31 14.38 -54.26
N LEU A 472 -30.61 13.12 -53.97
CA LEU A 472 -30.83 12.09 -55.00
C LEU A 472 -32.17 12.22 -55.76
N PHE A 473 -33.20 12.81 -55.15
CA PHE A 473 -34.56 12.86 -55.71
C PHE A 473 -35.05 14.28 -56.10
N GLU A 474 -34.32 15.36 -55.74
CA GLU A 474 -34.56 16.72 -56.24
C GLU A 474 -33.59 17.12 -57.39
N SER A 475 -32.90 16.15 -58.01
CA SER A 475 -32.04 16.33 -59.21
C SER A 475 -32.80 16.11 -60.52
#